data_AF-A0A0J0UPD7-F1
#
_entry.id   AF-A0A0J0UPD7-F1
#
_cell.length_a   1.000
_cell.length_b   1.000
_cell.length_c   1.000
_cell.angle_alpha   90.00
_cell.angle_beta   90.00
_cell.angle_gamma   90.00
#
_symmetry.space_group_name_H-M   'P 1'
#
loop_
_entity.id
_entity.type
_entity.pdbx_description
1 polymer ?
#
loop_
_entity_poly.entity_id
_entity_poly.type
_entity_poly.pdbx_seq_one_letter_code
_entity_poly.pdbx_strand_id
1 'polypeptide(L)' 'MPQHDTPHWEPDWSQAPEGWDWLAQDEDGRWYWYRTQPQVGVGGGVWRSNSRNQQYAGQGLPNPAWDASLRHRQQ' A
#
# COMPACT_ATOMS: atom_id res chain seq x y z
N MET A 1 24.26 -17.57 8.33
CA MET A 1 23.75 -16.20 8.15
C MET A 1 22.36 -16.17 8.74
N PRO A 2 22.08 -15.46 9.85
CA PRO A 2 20.71 -15.35 10.32
C PRO A 2 19.97 -14.48 9.29
N GLN A 3 18.95 -15.05 8.65
CA GLN A 3 18.01 -14.28 7.86
C GLN A 3 17.30 -13.35 8.85
N HIS A 4 17.59 -12.06 8.78
CA HIS A 4 16.82 -11.08 9.52
C HIS A 4 15.41 -11.11 8.95
N ASP A 5 14.51 -11.83 9.62
CA ASP A 5 13.06 -11.62 9.52
C ASP A 5 12.80 -10.16 9.92
N THR A 6 13.04 -9.25 8.99
CA THR A 6 12.71 -7.86 9.18
C THR A 6 11.19 -7.86 9.12
N PRO A 7 10.50 -7.44 10.20
CA PRO A 7 9.05 -7.53 10.22
C PRO A 7 8.51 -6.75 9.02
N HIS A 8 7.64 -7.40 8.24
CA HIS A 8 6.85 -6.71 7.23
C HIS A 8 6.11 -5.58 7.94
N TRP A 9 6.62 -4.37 7.78
CA TRP A 9 5.99 -3.20 8.34
C TRP A 9 4.81 -2.84 7.44
N GLU A 10 3.62 -2.85 8.04
CA GLU A 10 2.36 -2.47 7.42
C GLU A 10 1.75 -1.32 8.23
N PRO A 11 1.15 -0.31 7.57
CA PRO A 11 0.51 0.79 8.27
C PRO A 11 -0.79 0.34 8.96
N ASP A 12 -1.05 0.92 10.13
CA ASP A 12 -2.24 0.62 10.91
C ASP A 12 -3.45 1.44 10.39
N TRP A 13 -4.62 0.82 10.27
CA TRP A 13 -5.85 1.47 9.79
C TRP A 13 -6.35 2.61 10.69
N SER A 14 -5.91 2.67 11.95
CA SER A 14 -6.15 3.83 12.84
C SER A 14 -5.45 5.10 12.36
N GLN A 15 -4.41 4.97 11.52
CA GLN A 15 -3.70 6.11 10.91
C GLN A 15 -4.36 6.56 9.60
N ALA A 16 -5.23 5.75 9.01
CA ALA A 16 -5.93 6.08 7.78
C ALA A 16 -6.96 7.20 8.03
N PRO A 17 -6.93 8.29 7.25
CA PRO A 17 -7.93 9.35 7.40
C PRO A 17 -9.33 8.84 7.06
N GLU A 18 -10.36 9.55 7.51
CA GLU A 18 -11.75 9.20 7.22
C GLU A 18 -12.03 9.22 5.70
N GLY A 19 -12.72 8.19 5.21
CA GLY A 19 -13.04 7.99 3.79
C GLY A 19 -11.87 7.44 2.95
N TRP A 20 -10.79 6.99 3.57
CA TRP A 20 -9.67 6.28 2.91
C TRP A 20 -9.77 4.79 3.20
N ASP A 21 -10.59 4.10 2.43
CA ASP A 21 -10.97 2.70 2.67
C ASP A 21 -10.10 1.69 1.92
N TRP A 22 -9.04 2.14 1.24
CA TRP A 22 -8.16 1.27 0.48
C TRP A 22 -6.70 1.47 0.89
N LEU A 23 -5.94 0.39 0.92
CA LEU A 23 -4.50 0.39 1.22
C LEU A 23 -3.82 -0.53 0.24
N ALA A 24 -2.71 -0.08 -0.35
CA ALA A 24 -1.90 -0.93 -1.19
C ALA A 24 -0.42 -0.60 -1.02
N GLN A 25 0.42 -1.59 -1.28
CA GLN A 25 1.86 -1.47 -1.32
C GLN A 25 2.35 -1.50 -2.76
N ASP A 26 3.26 -0.60 -3.09
CA ASP A 26 4.03 -0.65 -4.33
C ASP A 26 5.18 -1.66 -4.21
N GLU A 27 5.78 -2.04 -5.34
CA GLU A 27 6.86 -3.04 -5.42
C GLU A 27 8.10 -2.62 -4.62
N ASP A 28 8.37 -1.31 -4.56
CA ASP A 28 9.47 -0.72 -3.78
C ASP A 28 9.21 -0.74 -2.26
N GLY A 29 8.04 -1.21 -1.84
CA GLY A 29 7.64 -1.35 -0.44
C GLY A 29 6.89 -0.14 0.12
N ARG A 30 6.63 0.90 -0.68
CA ARG A 30 5.86 2.07 -0.24
C ARG A 30 4.39 1.75 -0.10
N TRP A 31 3.82 2.15 1.02
CA TRP A 31 2.40 2.02 1.30
C TRP A 31 1.67 3.33 1.04
N TYR A 32 0.49 3.20 0.45
CA TYR A 32 -0.40 4.31 0.16
C TYR A 32 -1.83 3.98 0.55
N TRP A 33 -2.48 4.93 1.21
CA TRP A 33 -3.92 4.95 1.39
C TRP A 33 -4.58 5.44 0.10
N TYR A 34 -5.77 4.93 -0.19
CA TYR A 34 -6.64 5.42 -1.26
C TYR A 34 -8.10 5.59 -0.81
N ARG A 35 -8.76 6.63 -1.35
CA ARG A 35 -10.21 6.86 -1.15
C ARG A 35 -11.09 6.00 -2.06
N THR A 36 -10.55 5.65 -3.22
CA THR A 36 -11.21 4.86 -4.24
C THR A 36 -10.27 3.74 -4.62
N GLN A 37 -10.82 2.60 -5.07
CA GLN A 37 -10.02 1.46 -5.49
C GLN A 37 -8.93 1.89 -6.50
N PRO A 38 -7.63 1.73 -6.16
CA PRO A 38 -6.56 2.03 -7.08
C PRO A 38 -6.48 0.97 -8.19
N GLN A 39 -5.82 1.33 -9.29
CA GLN A 39 -5.55 0.44 -10.41
C GLN A 39 -4.05 0.22 -10.55
N VAL A 40 -3.67 -0.93 -11.11
CA VAL A 40 -2.29 -1.25 -11.47
C VAL A 40 -1.75 -0.20 -12.44
N GLY A 41 -0.61 0.42 -12.11
CA GLY A 41 0.02 1.44 -12.94
C GLY A 41 0.61 0.90 -14.25
N VAL A 42 0.66 1.75 -15.28
CA VAL A 42 1.31 1.41 -16.56
C VAL A 42 2.81 1.25 -16.33
N GLY A 43 3.35 0.07 -16.63
CA GLY A 43 4.75 -0.30 -16.38
C GLY A 43 4.95 -1.26 -15.22
N GLY A 44 3.91 -1.54 -14.43
CA GLY A 44 4.01 -2.38 -13.24
C GLY A 44 4.72 -1.67 -12.08
N GLY A 45 4.78 -2.34 -10.94
CA GLY A 45 5.47 -1.93 -9.73
C GLY A 45 4.76 -0.91 -8.83
N VAL A 46 3.64 -0.33 -9.26
CA VAL A 46 2.94 0.71 -8.47
C VAL A 46 1.43 0.66 -8.63
N TRP A 47 0.72 1.03 -7.57
CA TRP A 47 -0.71 1.33 -7.57
C TRP A 47 -0.94 2.80 -7.90
N ARG A 48 -1.92 3.07 -8.77
CA ARG A 48 -2.27 4.42 -9.23
C ARG A 48 -3.73 4.72 -8.95
N SER A 49 -3.96 5.94 -8.47
CA SER A 49 -5.26 6.58 -8.42
C SER A 49 -5.12 8.06 -8.76
N ASN A 50 -6.22 8.78 -8.84
CA ASN A 50 -6.18 10.23 -8.96
C ASN A 50 -5.42 10.82 -7.76
N SER A 51 -4.58 11.84 -7.96
CA SER A 51 -3.68 12.35 -6.90
C SER A 51 -4.41 12.84 -5.64
N ARG A 52 -5.68 13.26 -5.78
CA ARG A 52 -6.56 13.64 -4.66
C ARG A 52 -7.04 12.46 -3.81
N ASN A 53 -6.90 11.24 -4.34
CA ASN A 53 -7.33 9.98 -3.74
C ASN A 53 -6.14 9.09 -3.38
N GLN A 54 -4.90 9.60 -3.34
CA GLN A 54 -3.69 8.87 -2.96
C GLN A 54 -2.96 9.63 -1.85
N GLN A 55 -2.59 8.93 -0.77
CA GLN A 55 -1.83 9.51 0.33
C GLN A 55 -0.80 8.52 0.85
N TYR A 56 0.44 8.98 1.01
CA TYR A 56 1.52 8.16 1.54
C TYR A 56 1.25 7.75 2.99
N ALA A 57 1.34 6.45 3.26
CA ALA A 57 1.14 5.86 4.59
C ALA A 57 2.47 5.55 5.29
N GLY A 58 3.47 5.12 4.53
CA GLY A 58 4.82 4.81 5.04
C GLY A 58 5.58 3.85 4.14
N GLN A 59 6.68 3.30 4.64
CA GLN A 59 7.59 2.46 3.87
C GLN A 59 7.84 1.15 4.62
N GLY A 60 7.51 0.04 3.98
CA GLY A 60 7.88 -1.31 4.39
C GLY A 60 9.05 -1.85 3.54
N LEU A 61 9.22 -3.17 3.57
CA LEU A 61 10.17 -3.85 2.68
C LEU A 61 9.60 -3.95 1.25
N PRO A 62 10.47 -4.02 0.22
CA PRO A 62 10.06 -4.31 -1.14
C PRO A 62 9.24 -5.61 -1.22
N ASN A 63 8.15 -5.58 -1.99
CA ASN A 63 7.21 -6.68 -2.09
C ASN A 63 7.08 -7.14 -3.56
N PRO A 64 7.62 -8.30 -3.93
CA PRO A 64 7.50 -8.82 -5.29
C PRO A 64 6.06 -9.23 -5.65
N ALA A 65 5.17 -9.40 -4.67
CA ALA A 65 3.74 -9.67 -4.83
C ALA A 65 2.88 -8.42 -4.51
N TRP A 66 3.39 -7.24 -4.83
CA TRP A 66 2.75 -5.95 -4.59
C TRP A 66 1.35 -5.83 -5.24
N ASP A 67 1.10 -6.54 -6.34
CA ASP A 67 -0.18 -6.58 -7.06
C ASP A 67 -1.26 -7.36 -6.30
N ALA A 68 -0.87 -8.18 -5.33
CA ALA A 68 -1.75 -8.86 -4.39
C ALA A 68 -1.91 -8.09 -3.05
N SER A 69 -1.21 -6.96 -2.86
CA SER A 69 -1.21 -6.22 -1.59
C SER A 69 -2.44 -5.33 -1.36
N LEU A 70 -3.32 -5.18 -2.37
CA LEU A 70 -4.49 -4.32 -2.27
C LEU A 70 -5.47 -4.84 -1.22
N ARG A 71 -5.70 -4.02 -0.19
CA ARG A 71 -6.63 -4.29 0.91
C ARG A 71 -7.70 -3.22 0.96
N HIS A 72 -8.92 -3.66 1.26
CA HIS A 72 -10.04 -2.78 1.59
C HIS A 72 -10.25 -2.78 3.10
N ARG A 73 -10.56 -1.62 3.66
CA ARG A 73 -11.06 -1.44 5.02
C ARG A 73 -12.49 -1.98 5.07
N GLN A 74 -12.63 -3.31 5.00
CA GLN A 74 -13.87 -3.96 5.38
C GLN A 74 -14.02 -3.74 6.90
N GLN A 75 -15.10 -3.09 7.30
CA GLN A 75 -15.47 -2.93 8.71
C GLN A 75 -15.81 -4.28 9.35
#